data_AF-A0A1G9MWZ3-F1
#
_entry.id   AF-A0A1G9MWZ3-F1
#
_cell.length_a   1.000
_cell.length_b   1.000
_cell.length_c   1.000
_cell.angle_alpha   90.00
_cell.angle_beta   90.00
_cell.angle_gamma   90.00
#
_symmetry.space_group_name_H-M   'P 1'
#
loop_
_entity.id
_entity.type
_entity.pdbx_description
1 polymer ?
#
loop_
_entity_poly.entity_id
_entity_poly.type
_entity_poly.pdbx_seq_one_letter_code
_entity_poly.pdbx_strand_id
1 'polypeptide(L)'
;MDSTAIYLKSKLNLNNFTLVKTTSNKFVAFKCLYKYTKCIYINIFDDYIEIKIDKVFDNKYFFNGIERLLISKKFFDNIDDSINYIQKNLAV
;
A
#
# COMPACT_ATOMS: atom_id res chain seq x y z
N MET A 1 8.00 6.68 -19.60
CA MET A 1 7.90 7.38 -18.29
C MET A 1 6.58 6.96 -17.66
N ASP A 2 6.60 6.40 -16.44
CA ASP A 2 5.45 5.77 -15.78
C ASP A 2 4.25 6.72 -15.56
N SER A 3 3.39 6.84 -16.56
CA SER A 3 2.12 7.57 -16.49
C SER A 3 1.30 7.13 -15.28
N THR A 4 1.28 5.84 -14.98
CA THR A 4 0.53 5.25 -13.87
C THR A 4 1.09 5.64 -12.50
N ALA A 5 2.41 5.75 -12.35
CA ALA A 5 3.04 6.18 -11.10
C ALA A 5 2.73 7.65 -10.79
N ILE A 6 2.79 8.49 -11.83
CA ILE A 6 2.48 9.92 -11.75
C ILE A 6 0.99 10.11 -11.47
N TYR A 7 0.13 9.30 -12.10
CA TYR A 7 -1.31 9.31 -11.87
C TYR A 7 -1.69 8.88 -10.45
N LEU A 8 -1.12 7.79 -9.93
CA LEU A 8 -1.35 7.35 -8.55
C LEU A 8 -0.92 8.43 -7.55
N LYS A 9 0.26 9.04 -7.75
CA LYS A 9 0.74 10.13 -6.89
C LYS A 9 -0.15 11.37 -6.92
N SER A 10 -0.75 11.71 -8.06
CA SER A 10 -1.61 12.89 -8.18
C SER A 10 -3.02 12.68 -7.64
N LYS A 11 -3.48 11.42 -7.54
CA LYS A 11 -4.83 11.08 -7.06
C LYS A 11 -4.88 10.64 -5.60
N LEU A 12 -3.81 10.08 -5.05
CA LEU A 12 -3.79 9.59 -3.68
C LEU A 12 -3.49 10.72 -2.69
N ASN A 13 -4.45 11.01 -1.81
CA ASN A 13 -4.17 11.81 -0.62
C ASN A 13 -3.58 10.89 0.45
N LEU A 14 -2.27 11.01 0.68
CA LEU A 14 -1.50 10.05 1.47
C LEU A 14 -1.76 10.10 2.99
N ASN A 15 -2.40 11.13 3.55
CA ASN A 15 -2.76 11.19 4.98
C ASN A 15 -1.64 10.73 5.95
N ASN A 16 -0.45 11.33 5.82
CA ASN A 16 0.79 11.00 6.56
C ASN A 16 1.40 9.62 6.27
N PHE A 17 0.93 8.90 5.24
CA PHE A 17 1.65 7.76 4.69
C PHE A 17 2.79 8.24 3.79
N THR A 18 3.85 7.46 3.75
CA THR A 18 4.94 7.61 2.79
C THR A 18 4.69 6.64 1.63
N LEU A 19 4.68 7.15 0.39
CA LEU A 19 4.54 6.34 -0.82
C LEU A 19 5.92 6.13 -1.46
N VAL A 20 6.36 4.87 -1.52
CA VAL A 20 7.63 4.47 -2.14
C VAL A 20 7.35 3.60 -3.35
N LYS A 21 8.02 3.92 -4.46
CA LYS A 21 8.06 3.06 -5.64
C LYS A 21 9.18 2.05 -5.46
N THR A 22 8.87 0.76 -5.50
CA THR A 22 9.87 -0.30 -5.33
C THR A 22 10.37 -0.84 -6.67
N THR A 23 9.47 -1.03 -7.64
CA THR A 23 9.80 -1.32 -9.04
C THR A 23 8.90 -0.52 -9.97
N SER A 24 9.04 -0.66 -11.30
CA SER A 24 8.20 0.06 -12.28
C SER A 24 6.71 -0.04 -11.96
N ASN A 25 6.26 -1.24 -11.58
CA ASN A 25 4.84 -1.55 -11.41
C ASN A 25 4.45 -1.85 -9.96
N LYS A 26 5.35 -1.60 -8.99
CA LYS A 26 5.10 -1.90 -7.58
C LYS A 26 5.35 -0.69 -6.71
N PHE A 27 4.38 -0.42 -5.84
CA PHE A 27 4.41 0.69 -4.89
C PHE A 27 4.01 0.19 -3.51
N VAL A 28 4.49 0.90 -2.49
CA VAL A 28 4.12 0.66 -1.10
C VAL A 28 3.81 2.00 -0.46
N ALA A 29 2.58 2.18 0.00
CA ALA A 29 2.24 3.24 0.93
C ALA A 29 2.35 2.68 2.35
N PHE A 30 3.14 3.29 3.21
CA PHE A 30 3.26 2.85 4.59
C PHE A 30 3.21 3.99 5.60
N LYS A 31 2.75 3.65 6.82
CA LYS A 31 2.72 4.55 7.96
C LYS A 31 3.10 3.78 9.21
N CYS A 32 4.13 4.26 9.91
CA CYS A 32 4.54 3.70 11.19
C CYS A 32 3.52 4.12 12.26
N LEU A 33 2.91 3.14 12.92
CA LEU A 33 2.06 3.34 14.09
C LEU A 33 2.76 2.74 15.31
N TYR A 34 2.32 3.09 16.51
CA TYR A 34 3.00 2.72 17.76
C TYR A 34 3.33 1.22 17.88
N LYS A 35 2.40 0.34 17.47
CA LYS A 35 2.55 -1.12 17.61
C LYS A 35 2.97 -1.84 16.32
N TYR A 36 2.80 -1.21 15.16
CA TYR A 36 3.02 -1.85 13.87
C TYR A 36 3.13 -0.80 12.76
N THR A 37 3.76 -1.16 11.65
CA THR A 37 3.73 -0.39 10.41
C THR A 37 2.58 -0.89 9.54
N LYS A 38 1.66 0.00 9.19
CA LYS A 38 0.59 -0.32 8.23
C LYS A 38 1.17 -0.17 6.83
N CYS A 39 1.12 -1.23 6.03
CA CYS A 39 1.62 -1.24 4.65
C CYS A 39 0.48 -1.54 3.68
N ILE A 40 0.35 -0.75 2.63
CA ILE A 40 -0.54 -0.96 1.49
C ILE A 40 0.35 -1.15 0.27
N TYR A 41 0.45 -2.38 -0.19
CA TYR A 41 1.18 -2.77 -1.40
C TYR A 41 0.24 -2.63 -2.59
N ILE A 42 0.73 -1.97 -3.64
CA ILE A 42 0.02 -1.70 -4.89
C ILE A 42 0.86 -2.32 -6.00
N ASN A 43 0.39 -3.43 -6.56
CA ASN A 43 1.05 -4.12 -7.65
C ASN A 43 0.18 -3.98 -8.90
N ILE A 44 0.77 -3.47 -9.98
CA ILE A 44 0.09 -3.20 -11.25
C ILE A 44 0.54 -4.25 -12.25
N PHE A 45 -0.40 -5.00 -12.78
CA PHE A 45 -0.19 -5.95 -13.87
C PHE A 45 -0.90 -5.44 -15.12
N ASP A 46 -0.64 -6.07 -16.26
CA ASP A 46 -1.20 -5.62 -17.53
C ASP A 46 -2.73 -5.70 -17.54
N ASP A 47 -3.29 -6.73 -16.91
CA ASP A 47 -4.75 -7.00 -16.91
C ASP A 47 -5.46 -6.60 -15.61
N TYR A 48 -4.73 -6.41 -14.51
CA TYR A 48 -5.33 -6.16 -13.21
C TYR A 48 -4.40 -5.43 -12.23
N ILE A 49 -4.98 -4.88 -11.18
CA ILE A 49 -4.28 -4.23 -10.07
C ILE A 49 -4.53 -5.04 -8.81
N GLU A 50 -3.46 -5.48 -8.16
CA GLU A 50 -3.51 -6.15 -6.86
C GLU A 50 -3.17 -5.16 -5.75
N ILE A 51 -4.10 -5.01 -4.80
CA ILE A 51 -3.90 -4.24 -3.56
C ILE A 51 -3.84 -5.21 -2.39
N LYS A 52 -2.74 -5.16 -1.64
CA LYS A 52 -2.54 -5.97 -0.43
C LYS A 52 -2.27 -5.06 0.76
N ILE A 53 -2.93 -5.35 1.89
CA ILE A 53 -2.77 -4.58 3.12
C ILE A 53 -2.23 -5.49 4.20
N ASP A 54 -1.08 -5.14 4.76
CA ASP A 54 -0.47 -5.86 5.88
C ASP A 54 -0.27 -4.93 7.07
N LYS A 55 -0.31 -5.52 8.26
CA LYS A 55 0.34 -4.96 9.45
C LYS A 55 1.68 -5.64 9.60
N VAL A 56 2.75 -4.86 9.58
CA VAL A 56 4.11 -5.35 9.78
C VAL A 56 4.53 -5.01 11.21
N PHE A 57 4.88 -6.04 11.98
CA PHE A 57 5.34 -5.93 13.35
C PHE A 57 6.85 -6.10 13.35
N ASP A 58 7.56 -4.97 13.30
CA ASP A 58 9.02 -4.89 13.23
C ASP A 58 9.62 -4.21 14.47
N ASN A 59 8.80 -3.98 15.51
CA ASN A 59 9.27 -3.39 16.74
C ASN A 59 10.04 -4.41 17.57
N LYS A 60 11.38 -4.28 17.55
CA LYS A 60 12.33 -5.12 18.30
C LYS A 60 12.07 -5.24 19.81
N TYR A 61 11.33 -4.30 20.40
CA TYR A 61 11.00 -4.33 21.83
C TYR A 61 9.76 -5.16 22.14
N PHE A 62 8.90 -5.42 21.14
CA PHE A 62 7.66 -6.17 21.31
C PHE A 62 7.67 -7.53 20.59
N PHE A 63 8.52 -7.71 19.57
CA PHE A 63 8.51 -8.89 18.71
C PHE A 63 9.92 -9.42 18.46
N ASN A 64 10.06 -10.75 18.40
CA ASN A 64 11.29 -11.44 18.01
C ASN A 64 11.34 -11.59 16.48
N GLY A 65 11.80 -10.54 15.80
CA GLY A 65 11.92 -10.51 14.34
C GLY A 65 10.82 -9.68 13.67
N ILE A 66 10.59 -9.96 12.38
CA ILE A 66 9.58 -9.27 11.58
C ILE A 66 8.40 -10.21 11.38
N GLU A 67 7.26 -9.90 11.99
CA GLU A 67 6.01 -10.60 11.73
C GLU A 67 5.10 -9.79 10.80
N ARG A 68 4.24 -10.47 10.06
CA ARG A 68 3.29 -9.84 9.14
C ARG A 68 1.91 -10.46 9.30
N LEU A 69 0.91 -9.61 9.50
CA LEU A 69 -0.49 -9.99 9.46
C LEU A 69 -1.12 -9.44 8.18
N LEU A 70 -1.51 -10.33 7.27
CA LEU A 70 -2.31 -10.00 6.10
C LEU A 70 -3.71 -9.58 6.56
N ILE A 71 -4.09 -8.33 6.28
CA ILE A 71 -5.41 -7.79 6.61
C ILE A 71 -6.37 -8.00 5.45
N SER A 72 -5.91 -7.69 4.22
CA SER A 72 -6.74 -7.85 3.04
C SER A 72 -5.89 -8.00 1.78
N LYS A 73 -6.47 -8.68 0.80
CA LYS A 73 -5.95 -8.78 -0.56
C LYS A 73 -7.12 -8.64 -1.52
N LYS A 74 -7.04 -7.70 -2.45
CA LYS A 74 -8.08 -7.46 -3.47
C LYS A 74 -7.45 -7.26 -4.84
N PHE A 75 -8.20 -7.65 -5.85
CA PHE A 75 -7.88 -7.46 -7.26
C PHE A 75 -8.91 -6.53 -7.88
N PHE A 76 -8.46 -5.71 -8.82
CA PHE A 76 -9.28 -4.74 -9.52
C PHE A 76 -8.93 -4.76 -11.00
N ASP A 77 -9.95 -4.72 -11.85
CA ASP A 77 -9.78 -4.67 -13.30
C ASP A 77 -9.70 -3.22 -13.81
N ASN A 78 -9.84 -2.23 -12.91
CA ASN A 78 -9.74 -0.81 -13.22
C ASN A 78 -9.02 -0.01 -12.12
N ILE A 79 -8.39 1.09 -12.53
CA ILE A 79 -7.56 1.91 -11.64
C ILE A 79 -8.38 2.75 -10.66
N ASP A 80 -9.53 3.26 -11.06
CA ASP A 80 -10.31 4.20 -10.23
C ASP A 80 -10.90 3.50 -9.00
N ASP A 81 -11.41 2.27 -9.15
CA ASP A 81 -11.88 1.46 -8.02
C ASP A 81 -10.73 1.07 -7.08
N SER A 82 -9.56 0.78 -7.65
CA SER A 82 -8.36 0.51 -6.84
C SER A 82 -7.96 1.74 -6.02
N ILE A 83 -8.00 2.94 -6.60
CA ILE A 83 -7.71 4.21 -5.92
C ILE A 83 -8.72 4.47 -4.80
N ASN A 84 -10.01 4.29 -5.07
CA ASN A 84 -11.06 4.44 -4.06
C ASN A 84 -10.84 3.47 -2.88
N TYR A 85 -10.43 2.24 -3.17
CA TYR A 85 -10.11 1.27 -2.13
C TYR A 85 -8.86 1.66 -1.33
N ILE A 86 -7.78 2.11 -1.99
CA ILE A 86 -6.58 2.60 -1.32
C ILE A 86 -6.93 3.80 -0.42
N GLN A 87 -7.68 4.77 -0.92
CA GLN A 87 -8.01 6.01 -0.19
C GLN A 87 -8.81 5.72 1.09
N LYS A 88 -9.77 4.79 1.03
CA LYS A 88 -10.50 4.31 2.22
C LYS A 88 -9.56 3.71 3.27
N ASN A 89 -8.49 3.05 2.84
CA ASN A 89 -7.52 2.44 3.75
C ASN A 89 -6.43 3.41 4.24
N LEU A 90 -6.22 4.53 3.56
CA LEU A 90 -5.35 5.63 4.01
C LEU A 90 -6.03 6.54 5.05
N ALA A 91 -7.36 6.64 5.02
CA ALA A 91 -8.16 7.44 5.95
C ALA A 91 -8.24 6.85 7.37
N VAL A 92 -7.87 5.57 7.54
CA VAL A 92 -7.99 4.79 8.79
C VAL A 92 -6.65 4.66 9.51
#